data_AF-A0AA95ICG6-F1
#
_entry.id   AF-A0AA95ICG6-F1
#
_cell.length_a   1.000
_cell.length_b   1.000
_cell.length_c   1.000
_cell.angle_alpha   90.00
_cell.angle_beta   90.00
_cell.angle_gamma   90.00
#
_symmetry.space_group_name_H-M   'P 1'
#
loop_
_entity.id
_entity.type
_entity.pdbx_description
1 polymer ?
#
loop_
_entity_poly.entity_id
_entity_poly.type
_entity_poly.pdbx_seq_one_letter_code
_entity_poly.pdbx_strand_id
1 'polypeptide(L)'
;MHSRRARRRRRNWNRARRRTRTGKRTPSRNRSSIANGRLPVESSFAPSSDPLEEDIAISGKAAGCSYDEGYRQGYYEGGEAKVERQLPPYTLLPDLTIDDVIALGIQQVTASLVPVMSPTAVCAAVIRALEQRQPLSVIRLGDGEVLTLAHDMIISVEEAKLLGPFLPYAGVTLPDTAARRSLAESIRQANIVGIPVSRHPSFQGLLFPALNQHGISHRMLRMTSSTVNYALHEQGLLSRMLSGRQLLLIGNKAAGLADVLGSHGLEVTGIITPVKGVHDVQRIIEQAASIEFDLALVAAGVAAVMICTAIAQELGKVSFDIGHLADRLVSGGTFLLPGVEVNG
;
A
#
# COMPACT_ATOMS: atom_id res chain seq x y z
N MET A 1 -47.19 54.87 -14.66
CA MET A 1 -47.83 54.09 -15.75
C MET A 1 -47.15 52.72 -15.77
N HIS A 2 -47.83 51.75 -15.16
CA HIS A 2 -48.41 50.54 -15.78
C HIS A 2 -47.38 49.39 -15.93
N SER A 3 -47.38 48.40 -15.02
CA SER A 3 -48.22 47.17 -15.01
C SER A 3 -47.81 46.20 -16.14
N ARG A 4 -47.77 44.86 -16.04
CA ARG A 4 -48.38 43.85 -15.17
C ARG A 4 -47.80 42.50 -15.66
N ARG A 5 -47.39 41.60 -14.76
CA ARG A 5 -48.03 40.30 -14.43
C ARG A 5 -48.15 39.21 -15.53
N ALA A 6 -47.91 37.99 -15.03
CA ALA A 6 -48.61 36.71 -15.30
C ALA A 6 -48.02 35.83 -16.44
N ARG A 7 -47.98 34.49 -16.37
CA ARG A 7 -48.54 33.49 -15.43
C ARG A 7 -47.97 32.09 -15.73
N ARG A 8 -47.67 31.33 -14.66
CA ARG A 8 -48.05 29.92 -14.34
C ARG A 8 -48.33 28.89 -15.46
N ARG A 9 -47.76 27.68 -15.26
CA ARG A 9 -48.38 26.33 -15.05
C ARG A 9 -47.21 25.31 -14.91
N ARG A 10 -46.95 24.53 -13.86
CA ARG A 10 -47.67 23.59 -12.95
C ARG A 10 -48.40 22.42 -13.63
N ARG A 11 -47.87 21.20 -13.42
CA ARG A 11 -48.54 19.89 -13.11
C ARG A 11 -47.43 18.82 -12.94
N ASN A 12 -47.06 18.35 -11.75
CA ASN A 12 -47.68 17.31 -10.89
C ASN A 12 -48.10 16.03 -11.61
N TRP A 13 -47.41 14.90 -11.33
CA TRP A 13 -48.01 13.56 -11.23
C TRP A 13 -47.33 12.77 -10.11
N ASN A 14 -48.11 12.46 -9.08
CA ASN A 14 -47.82 11.53 -7.99
C ASN A 14 -48.95 10.49 -8.04
N ARG A 15 -48.65 9.19 -8.07
CA ARG A 15 -49.27 8.16 -7.20
C ARG A 15 -48.97 6.71 -7.63
N ALA A 16 -48.38 6.01 -6.65
CA ALA A 16 -48.86 4.77 -6.02
C ALA A 16 -48.87 3.45 -6.81
N ARG A 17 -48.20 2.44 -6.22
CA ARG A 17 -48.88 1.23 -5.73
C ARG A 17 -48.04 0.43 -4.73
N ARG A 18 -48.59 0.28 -3.52
CA ARG A 18 -48.33 -0.81 -2.57
C ARG A 18 -48.78 -2.14 -3.16
N ARG A 19 -48.04 -3.23 -2.92
CA ARG A 19 -48.62 -4.52 -2.49
C ARG A 19 -47.56 -5.45 -1.88
N THR A 20 -47.91 -5.91 -0.69
CA THR A 20 -47.33 -6.95 0.16
C THR A 20 -47.33 -8.34 -0.50
N ARG A 21 -46.30 -9.17 -0.24
CA ARG A 21 -46.52 -10.57 0.16
C ARG A 21 -45.29 -11.26 0.75
N THR A 22 -45.52 -11.75 1.96
CA THR A 22 -44.90 -12.82 2.75
C THR A 22 -44.40 -14.05 1.98
N GLY A 23 -43.29 -14.65 2.45
CA GLY A 23 -42.90 -16.02 2.08
C GLY A 23 -41.62 -16.52 2.73
N LYS A 24 -41.67 -16.89 4.02
CA LYS A 24 -40.67 -17.74 4.70
C LYS A 24 -40.67 -19.13 4.05
N ARG A 25 -39.49 -19.71 3.76
CA ARG A 25 -39.26 -21.17 3.70
C ARG A 25 -37.75 -21.52 3.58
N THR A 26 -37.14 -21.89 4.71
CA THR A 26 -36.19 -23.01 4.88
C THR A 26 -36.93 -24.03 5.78
N PRO A 27 -36.63 -25.36 5.84
CA PRO A 27 -35.27 -25.97 5.84
C PRO A 27 -35.14 -27.41 5.24
N SER A 28 -33.90 -27.89 5.04
CA SER A 28 -33.42 -29.26 5.38
C SER A 28 -31.89 -29.25 5.17
N ARG A 29 -30.97 -29.58 6.10
CA ARG A 29 -30.77 -30.75 6.98
C ARG A 29 -30.81 -32.08 6.23
N ASN A 30 -29.63 -32.52 5.78
CA ASN A 30 -29.29 -33.94 5.74
C ASN A 30 -27.94 -34.17 6.45
N ARG A 31 -28.01 -34.95 7.53
CA ARG A 31 -26.91 -35.61 8.23
C ARG A 31 -26.92 -37.07 7.80
N SER A 32 -25.75 -37.60 7.46
CA SER A 32 -25.39 -39.03 7.49
C SER A 32 -23.88 -39.08 7.27
N SER A 33 -23.06 -39.88 7.93
CA SER A 33 -23.24 -40.86 8.98
C SER A 33 -21.83 -41.28 9.39
N ILE A 34 -21.69 -41.56 10.69
CA ILE A 34 -20.53 -42.14 11.37
C ILE A 34 -20.22 -43.53 10.81
N ALA A 35 -18.94 -43.87 10.66
CA ALA A 35 -18.47 -45.25 10.73
C ALA A 35 -17.12 -45.31 11.46
N ASN A 36 -17.19 -45.79 12.70
CA ASN A 36 -16.09 -46.17 13.56
C ASN A 36 -15.44 -47.48 13.05
N GLY A 37 -14.11 -47.56 13.13
CA GLY A 37 -13.36 -48.81 13.13
C GLY A 37 -12.22 -48.71 14.14
N ARG A 38 -12.29 -49.47 15.23
CA ARG A 38 -11.32 -49.53 16.33
C ARG A 38 -10.74 -50.96 16.43
N LEU A 39 -9.41 -51.00 16.61
CA LEU A 39 -8.58 -51.92 17.47
C LEU A 39 -8.29 -53.34 16.95
N PRO A 40 -7.17 -54.01 17.35
CA PRO A 40 -6.52 -54.11 18.70
C PRO A 40 -5.03 -53.68 18.76
N VAL A 41 -4.44 -53.12 19.84
CA VAL A 41 -4.11 -53.56 21.23
C VAL A 41 -3.07 -54.69 21.34
N GLU A 42 -1.88 -54.35 21.86
CA GLU A 42 -1.05 -55.10 22.84
C GLU A 42 -0.05 -54.08 23.46
N SER A 43 -0.22 -53.68 24.73
CA SER A 43 0.49 -54.13 25.96
C SER A 43 2.01 -53.84 25.94
N SER A 44 2.65 -53.15 26.90
CA SER A 44 2.51 -53.28 28.34
C SER A 44 3.44 -52.30 29.13
N PHE A 45 3.13 -52.13 30.42
CA PHE A 45 3.92 -51.61 31.55
C PHE A 45 4.19 -50.09 31.74
N ALA A 46 3.45 -49.53 32.72
CA ALA A 46 3.90 -48.45 33.60
C ALA A 46 4.53 -49.06 34.88
N PRO A 47 5.29 -48.30 35.69
CA PRO A 47 4.61 -47.55 36.75
C PRO A 47 5.15 -46.14 37.08
N SER A 48 4.22 -45.34 37.60
CA SER A 48 4.36 -44.31 38.65
C SER A 48 5.32 -43.12 38.46
N SER A 49 4.78 -41.90 38.34
CA SER A 49 4.44 -41.04 39.49
C SER A 49 4.06 -39.65 38.98
N ASP A 50 2.85 -39.19 39.30
CA ASP A 50 2.51 -37.77 39.20
C ASP A 50 3.37 -36.98 40.21
N PRO A 51 3.89 -35.83 39.78
CA PRO A 51 3.56 -34.64 40.53
C PRO A 51 2.97 -33.57 39.61
N LEU A 52 1.76 -33.17 39.98
CA LEU A 52 1.36 -31.78 40.24
C LEU A 52 1.49 -30.79 39.08
N GLU A 53 0.31 -30.34 38.67
CA GLU A 53 0.00 -29.05 38.06
C GLU A 53 0.77 -27.89 38.74
N GLU A 54 2.01 -27.60 38.32
CA GLU A 54 2.68 -26.34 38.73
C GLU A 54 3.64 -25.74 37.68
N ASP A 55 3.91 -26.42 36.56
CA ASP A 55 4.95 -25.98 35.60
C ASP A 55 4.48 -25.05 34.46
N ILE A 56 3.19 -24.69 34.39
CA ILE A 56 2.68 -23.79 33.33
C ILE A 56 2.81 -22.30 33.73
N ALA A 57 3.06 -21.99 35.01
CA ALA A 57 3.11 -20.60 35.51
C ALA A 57 4.52 -19.97 35.54
N ILE A 58 5.60 -20.76 35.41
CA ILE A 58 6.98 -20.27 35.56
C ILE A 58 7.59 -19.80 34.22
N SER A 59 7.14 -20.38 33.10
CA SER A 59 7.63 -20.05 31.75
C SER A 59 7.24 -18.62 31.30
N GLY A 60 6.06 -18.12 31.70
CA GLY A 60 5.59 -16.78 31.33
C GLY A 60 6.31 -15.62 32.03
N LYS A 61 6.81 -15.83 33.26
CA LYS A 61 7.54 -14.79 34.02
C LYS A 61 8.99 -14.64 33.57
N ALA A 62 9.67 -15.73 33.23
CA ALA A 62 11.05 -15.69 32.75
C ALA A 62 11.16 -15.01 31.36
N ALA A 63 10.19 -15.26 30.48
CA ALA A 63 10.12 -14.61 29.17
C ALA A 63 9.85 -13.09 29.24
N GLY A 64 8.99 -12.66 30.18
CA GLY A 64 8.74 -11.23 30.42
C GLY A 64 9.95 -10.50 30.99
N CYS A 65 10.69 -11.13 31.90
CA CYS A 65 11.91 -10.56 32.49
C CYS A 65 13.02 -10.38 31.44
N SER A 66 13.20 -11.36 30.54
CA SER A 66 14.21 -11.31 29.47
C SER A 66 13.87 -10.27 28.39
N TYR A 67 12.59 -10.08 28.07
CA TYR A 67 12.17 -9.02 27.15
C TYR A 67 12.40 -7.62 27.73
N ASP A 68 12.02 -7.40 28.99
CA ASP A 68 12.21 -6.10 29.66
C ASP A 68 13.69 -5.75 29.81
N GLU A 69 14.52 -6.73 30.14
CA GLU A 69 15.98 -6.55 30.19
C GLU A 69 16.55 -6.22 28.81
N GLY A 70 16.15 -6.95 27.77
CA GLY A 70 16.55 -6.66 26.39
C GLY A 70 16.09 -5.27 25.91
N TYR A 71 14.87 -4.87 26.26
CA TYR A 71 14.35 -3.53 25.96
C TYR A 71 15.16 -2.44 26.66
N ARG A 72 15.41 -2.59 27.98
CA ARG A 72 16.21 -1.62 28.75
C ARG A 72 17.62 -1.49 28.20
N GLN A 73 18.26 -2.63 27.89
CA GLN A 73 19.58 -2.64 27.31
C GLN A 73 19.60 -1.96 25.93
N GLY A 74 18.63 -2.28 25.07
CA GLY A 74 18.50 -1.67 23.75
C GLY A 74 18.22 -0.17 23.81
N TYR A 75 17.38 0.28 24.75
CA TYR A 75 17.12 1.70 24.98
C TYR A 75 18.38 2.45 25.42
N TYR A 76 19.15 1.87 26.35
CA TYR A 76 20.41 2.44 26.80
C TYR A 76 21.46 2.46 25.67
N GLU A 77 21.80 1.31 25.07
CA GLU A 77 22.84 1.22 24.03
C GLU A 77 22.49 2.00 22.76
N GLY A 78 21.21 1.98 22.39
CA GLY A 78 20.68 2.60 21.18
C GLY A 78 20.42 4.10 21.30
N GLY A 79 20.15 4.59 22.52
CA GLY A 79 19.77 5.97 22.84
C GLY A 79 20.74 6.64 23.80
N GLU A 80 20.57 6.40 25.10
CA GLU A 80 21.30 7.13 26.17
C GLU A 80 22.82 7.03 26.05
N ALA A 81 23.38 5.84 25.84
CA ALA A 81 24.81 5.65 25.66
C ALA A 81 25.38 6.38 24.42
N LYS A 82 24.53 6.69 23.42
CA LYS A 82 24.95 7.53 22.28
C LYS A 82 25.01 9.00 22.66
N VAL A 83 24.08 9.48 23.49
CA VAL A 83 24.12 10.85 24.03
C VAL A 83 25.30 11.01 24.98
N GLU A 84 25.51 10.07 25.90
CA GLU A 84 26.63 10.08 26.85
C GLU A 84 27.98 10.22 26.14
N ARG A 85 28.20 9.48 25.05
CA ARG A 85 29.42 9.56 24.24
C ARG A 85 29.65 10.91 23.55
N GLN A 86 28.62 11.74 23.44
CA GLN A 86 28.68 13.08 22.82
C GLN A 86 28.75 14.19 23.87
N LEU A 87 28.55 13.90 25.15
CA LEU A 87 28.66 14.89 26.21
C LEU A 87 30.13 15.32 26.38
N PRO A 88 30.42 16.63 26.48
CA PRO A 88 31.75 17.09 26.82
C PRO A 88 32.23 16.53 28.17
N PRO A 89 33.55 16.35 28.36
CA PRO A 89 34.08 15.94 29.67
C PRO A 89 33.59 16.84 30.80
N TYR A 90 33.30 16.25 31.96
CA TYR A 90 32.84 16.95 33.17
C TYR A 90 31.50 17.68 33.04
N THR A 91 30.62 17.21 32.16
CA THR A 91 29.24 17.73 32.04
C THR A 91 28.21 16.64 32.34
N LEU A 92 27.02 17.06 32.81
CA LEU A 92 25.88 16.19 33.08
C LEU A 92 24.65 16.78 32.40
N LEU A 93 23.71 15.92 32.01
CA LEU A 93 22.42 16.30 31.43
C LEU A 93 21.27 15.68 32.23
N PRO A 94 20.99 16.14 33.47
CA PRO A 94 20.08 15.45 34.38
C PRO A 94 18.59 15.66 34.07
N ASP A 95 18.23 16.76 33.39
CA ASP A 95 16.83 17.19 33.24
C ASP A 95 16.21 16.85 31.87
N LEU A 96 17.00 16.32 30.94
CA LEU A 96 16.53 15.95 29.59
C LEU A 96 16.67 14.46 29.36
N THR A 97 15.63 13.87 28.78
CA THR A 97 15.66 12.49 28.28
C THR A 97 16.27 12.42 26.88
N ILE A 98 16.63 11.22 26.41
CA ILE A 98 16.97 11.00 25.00
C ILE A 98 15.91 11.54 24.02
N ASP A 99 14.61 11.42 24.34
CA ASP A 99 13.54 11.91 23.46
C ASP A 99 13.52 13.44 23.38
N ASP A 100 13.80 14.13 24.49
CA ASP A 100 13.96 15.59 24.51
C ASP A 100 15.17 16.02 23.68
N VAL A 101 16.29 15.31 23.82
CA VAL A 101 17.50 15.56 23.03
C VAL A 101 17.22 15.36 21.53
N ILE A 102 16.50 14.29 21.16
CA ILE A 102 16.09 14.04 19.77
C ILE A 102 15.17 15.18 19.29
N ALA A 103 14.17 15.57 20.06
CA ALA A 103 13.23 16.63 19.68
C ALA A 103 13.96 17.97 19.44
N LEU A 104 14.87 18.35 20.34
CA LEU A 104 15.71 19.54 20.18
C LEU A 104 16.64 19.41 18.95
N GLY A 105 17.23 18.24 18.73
CA GLY A 105 18.04 17.95 17.55
C GLY A 105 17.25 18.11 16.24
N ILE A 106 16.01 17.60 16.19
CA ILE A 106 15.12 17.75 15.03
C ILE A 106 14.80 19.23 14.74
N GLN A 107 14.57 20.04 15.78
CA GLN A 107 14.40 21.49 15.62
C GLN A 107 15.63 22.12 14.96
N GLN A 108 16.84 21.72 15.36
CA GLN A 108 18.08 22.24 14.77
C GLN A 108 18.29 21.78 13.31
N VAL A 109 17.86 20.58 12.94
CA VAL A 109 18.02 20.06 11.56
C VAL A 109 16.79 20.27 10.68
N THR A 110 15.81 21.07 11.11
CA THR A 110 14.54 21.28 10.38
C THR A 110 14.78 21.77 8.94
N ALA A 111 15.79 22.61 8.72
CA ALA A 111 16.16 23.10 7.39
C ALA A 111 16.68 22.00 6.44
N SER A 112 17.09 20.85 6.98
CA SER A 112 17.56 19.69 6.21
C SER A 112 16.44 18.69 5.87
N LEU A 113 15.25 18.87 6.45
CA LEU A 113 14.11 17.99 6.17
C LEU A 113 13.68 18.14 4.72
N VAL A 114 13.42 17.00 4.07
CA VAL A 114 12.95 16.97 2.68
C VAL A 114 11.43 16.85 2.71
N PRO A 115 10.69 17.85 2.21
CA PRO A 115 9.24 17.80 2.20
C PRO A 115 8.73 16.72 1.24
N VAL A 116 7.70 16.01 1.65
CA VAL A 116 6.93 15.08 0.81
C VAL A 116 5.51 15.58 0.66
N MET A 117 4.90 15.32 -0.50
CA MET A 117 3.53 15.73 -0.79
C MET A 117 2.53 14.98 0.10
N SER A 118 1.58 15.73 0.67
CA SER A 118 0.43 15.15 1.37
C SER A 118 -0.53 14.44 0.40
N PRO A 119 -1.40 13.53 0.90
CA PRO A 119 -2.44 12.90 0.08
C PRO A 119 -3.32 13.92 -0.65
N THR A 120 -3.73 14.99 0.03
CA THR A 120 -4.49 16.10 -0.58
C THR A 120 -3.73 16.76 -1.74
N ALA A 121 -2.42 16.99 -1.58
CA ALA A 121 -1.60 17.58 -2.65
C ALA A 121 -1.44 16.64 -3.85
N VAL A 122 -1.34 15.31 -3.61
CA VAL A 122 -1.33 14.30 -4.68
C VAL A 122 -2.67 14.26 -5.40
N CYS A 123 -3.78 14.19 -4.67
CA CYS A 123 -5.14 14.23 -5.21
C CYS A 123 -5.35 15.46 -6.10
N ALA A 124 -4.99 16.65 -5.62
CA ALA A 124 -5.09 17.89 -6.38
C ALA A 124 -4.22 17.90 -7.63
N ALA A 125 -3.02 17.31 -7.58
CA ALA A 125 -2.15 17.19 -8.76
C ALA A 125 -2.75 16.26 -9.82
N VAL A 126 -3.31 15.12 -9.40
CA VAL A 126 -3.95 14.16 -10.32
C VAL A 126 -5.20 14.78 -10.96
N ILE A 127 -6.09 15.38 -10.15
CA ILE A 127 -7.30 16.04 -10.67
C ILE A 127 -6.94 17.12 -11.68
N ARG A 128 -5.95 17.97 -11.36
CA ARG A 128 -5.49 19.02 -12.29
C ARG A 128 -4.96 18.42 -13.59
N ALA A 129 -4.17 17.35 -13.53
CA ALA A 129 -3.65 16.68 -14.72
C ALA A 129 -4.79 16.10 -15.58
N LEU A 130 -5.81 15.49 -14.96
CA LEU A 130 -6.99 14.97 -15.64
C LEU A 130 -7.81 16.10 -16.31
N GLU A 131 -8.03 17.21 -15.61
CA GLU A 131 -8.75 18.38 -16.14
C GLU A 131 -8.01 19.06 -17.29
N GLN A 132 -6.68 19.14 -17.20
CA GLN A 132 -5.82 19.76 -18.20
C GLN A 132 -5.37 18.79 -19.31
N ARG A 133 -5.75 17.51 -19.22
CA ARG A 133 -5.30 16.42 -20.10
C ARG A 133 -3.78 16.38 -20.26
N GLN A 134 -3.08 16.51 -19.14
CA GLN A 134 -1.62 16.43 -19.07
C GLN A 134 -1.20 15.05 -18.57
N PRO A 135 -0.12 14.47 -19.12
CA PRO A 135 0.42 13.22 -18.62
C PRO A 135 0.88 13.36 -17.17
N LEU A 136 0.56 12.36 -16.35
CA LEU A 136 1.00 12.31 -14.97
C LEU A 136 1.03 10.87 -14.48
N SER A 137 2.20 10.42 -14.03
CA SER A 137 2.39 9.16 -13.34
C SER A 137 2.56 9.37 -11.84
N VAL A 138 1.81 8.60 -11.04
CA VAL A 138 2.05 8.44 -9.60
C VAL A 138 2.48 7.00 -9.35
N ILE A 139 3.76 6.80 -9.10
CA ILE A 139 4.36 5.50 -8.80
C ILE A 139 4.64 5.37 -7.30
N ARG A 140 4.80 4.15 -6.79
CA ARG A 140 5.16 3.91 -5.39
C ARG A 140 6.30 2.90 -5.33
N LEU A 141 7.24 3.13 -4.41
CA LEU A 141 8.34 2.22 -4.13
C LEU A 141 8.09 1.55 -2.77
N GLY A 142 7.69 0.28 -2.82
CA GLY A 142 7.62 -0.61 -1.68
C GLY A 142 8.91 -1.39 -1.49
N ASP A 143 8.83 -2.42 -0.66
CA ASP A 143 9.91 -3.39 -0.42
C ASP A 143 10.35 -4.11 -1.71
N GLY A 144 9.41 -4.56 -2.54
CA GLY A 144 9.71 -5.24 -3.80
C GLY A 144 10.51 -4.37 -4.77
N GLU A 145 10.12 -3.11 -4.94
CA GLU A 145 10.85 -2.16 -5.79
C GLU A 145 12.22 -1.81 -5.20
N VAL A 146 12.31 -1.60 -3.89
CA VAL A 146 13.59 -1.29 -3.22
C VAL A 146 14.58 -2.45 -3.35
N LEU A 147 14.15 -3.69 -3.10
CA LEU A 147 14.99 -4.88 -3.26
C LEU A 147 15.40 -5.08 -4.72
N THR A 148 14.47 -4.88 -5.66
CA THR A 148 14.78 -4.94 -7.09
C THR A 148 15.79 -3.87 -7.50
N LEU A 149 15.70 -2.66 -6.95
CA LEU A 149 16.64 -1.58 -7.25
C LEU A 149 18.04 -1.84 -6.67
N ALA A 150 18.10 -2.50 -5.51
CA ALA A 150 19.30 -2.64 -4.69
C ALA A 150 20.09 -3.94 -4.91
N HIS A 151 19.45 -5.00 -5.42
CA HIS A 151 20.11 -6.29 -5.61
C HIS A 151 21.34 -6.17 -6.53
N ASP A 152 22.41 -6.87 -6.17
CA ASP A 152 23.66 -6.93 -6.94
C ASP A 152 24.26 -5.53 -7.19
N MET A 153 24.00 -4.59 -6.26
CA MET A 153 24.55 -3.23 -6.25
C MET A 153 24.81 -2.73 -4.83
N ILE A 154 23.82 -2.78 -3.95
CA ILE A 154 23.95 -2.40 -2.54
C ILE A 154 24.04 -3.65 -1.66
N ILE A 155 23.20 -4.64 -1.96
CA ILE A 155 23.14 -5.93 -1.27
C ILE A 155 23.38 -7.06 -2.27
N SER A 156 23.83 -8.21 -1.78
CA SER A 156 24.02 -9.38 -2.64
C SER A 156 22.69 -9.91 -3.20
N VAL A 157 22.75 -10.66 -4.29
CA VAL A 157 21.55 -11.33 -4.84
C VAL A 157 20.89 -12.24 -3.80
N GLU A 158 21.69 -12.97 -3.03
CA GLU A 158 21.15 -13.95 -2.07
C GLU A 158 20.56 -13.29 -0.83
N GLU A 159 21.14 -12.19 -0.38
CA GLU A 159 20.53 -11.34 0.64
C GLU A 159 19.19 -10.75 0.14
N ALA A 160 19.14 -10.26 -1.11
CA ALA A 160 17.90 -9.76 -1.69
C ALA A 160 16.82 -10.85 -1.81
N LYS A 161 17.17 -12.09 -2.15
CA LYS A 161 16.24 -13.23 -2.16
C LYS A 161 15.78 -13.60 -0.75
N LEU A 162 16.67 -13.54 0.24
CA LEU A 162 16.35 -13.82 1.64
C LEU A 162 15.37 -12.78 2.20
N LEU A 163 15.60 -11.50 1.91
CA LEU A 163 14.72 -10.40 2.33
C LEU A 163 13.42 -10.34 1.51
N GLY A 164 13.45 -10.81 0.27
CA GLY A 164 12.35 -10.73 -0.69
C GLY A 164 11.88 -12.05 -1.28
N PRO A 165 11.49 -13.07 -0.48
CA PRO A 165 10.97 -14.32 -1.04
C PRO A 165 9.68 -14.13 -1.86
N PHE A 166 9.00 -12.99 -1.67
CA PHE A 166 7.79 -12.59 -2.40
C PHE A 166 8.07 -11.94 -3.76
N LEU A 167 9.33 -11.65 -4.13
CA LEU A 167 9.65 -10.96 -5.39
C LEU A 167 9.10 -11.66 -6.64
N PRO A 168 9.13 -13.01 -6.77
CA PRO A 168 8.50 -13.68 -7.91
C PRO A 168 7.00 -13.38 -8.03
N TYR A 169 6.30 -13.30 -6.89
CA TYR A 169 4.90 -12.89 -6.86
C TYR A 169 4.72 -11.40 -7.24
N ALA A 170 5.65 -10.54 -6.83
CA ALA A 170 5.70 -9.13 -7.22
C ALA A 170 6.16 -8.91 -8.69
N GLY A 171 6.46 -9.99 -9.43
CA GLY A 171 6.74 -9.95 -10.86
C GLY A 171 8.22 -9.86 -11.24
N VAL A 172 9.14 -10.17 -10.33
CA VAL A 172 10.60 -10.14 -10.57
C VAL A 172 11.25 -11.43 -10.05
N THR A 173 12.10 -12.06 -10.87
CA THR A 173 12.91 -13.21 -10.44
C THR A 173 14.37 -12.80 -10.43
N LEU A 174 15.02 -12.85 -9.27
CA LEU A 174 16.42 -12.43 -9.13
C LEU A 174 17.41 -13.52 -9.56
N PRO A 175 18.56 -13.15 -10.18
CA PRO A 175 18.96 -11.78 -10.52
C PRO A 175 18.28 -11.28 -11.80
N ASP A 176 17.91 -9.99 -11.83
CA ASP A 176 17.33 -9.36 -13.01
C ASP A 176 17.85 -7.92 -13.19
N THR A 177 19.03 -7.82 -13.80
CA THR A 177 19.66 -6.52 -14.08
C THR A 177 18.84 -5.66 -15.04
N ALA A 178 18.10 -6.28 -15.97
CA ALA A 178 17.26 -5.56 -16.91
C ALA A 178 16.09 -4.88 -16.16
N ALA A 179 15.39 -5.62 -15.31
CA ALA A 179 14.33 -5.09 -14.46
C ALA A 179 14.83 -3.96 -13.55
N ARG A 180 16.01 -4.14 -12.92
CA ARG A 180 16.65 -3.10 -12.09
C ARG A 180 16.87 -1.80 -12.87
N ARG A 181 17.41 -1.90 -14.09
CA ARG A 181 17.67 -0.73 -14.95
C ARG A 181 16.38 -0.06 -15.40
N SER A 182 15.41 -0.84 -15.87
CA SER A 182 14.10 -0.31 -16.29
C SER A 182 13.36 0.35 -15.13
N LEU A 183 13.48 -0.19 -13.91
CA LEU A 183 12.90 0.40 -12.71
C LEU A 183 13.57 1.74 -12.39
N ALA A 184 14.91 1.80 -12.40
CA ALA A 184 15.65 3.03 -12.18
C ALA A 184 15.28 4.11 -13.21
N GLU A 185 15.14 3.74 -14.48
CA GLU A 185 14.73 4.68 -15.54
C GLU A 185 13.29 5.17 -15.35
N SER A 186 12.37 4.27 -14.99
CA SER A 186 10.99 4.65 -14.69
C SER A 186 10.91 5.64 -13.53
N ILE A 187 11.74 5.45 -12.48
CA ILE A 187 11.81 6.38 -11.36
C ILE A 187 12.29 7.77 -11.80
N ARG A 188 13.26 7.86 -12.73
CA ARG A 188 13.75 9.15 -13.25
C ARG A 188 12.67 9.92 -14.02
N GLN A 189 11.81 9.20 -14.74
CA GLN A 189 10.81 9.79 -15.62
C GLN A 189 9.45 10.03 -14.94
N ALA A 190 9.23 9.43 -13.76
CA ALA A 190 7.98 9.54 -13.04
C ALA A 190 7.71 10.97 -12.54
N ASN A 191 6.43 11.36 -12.53
CA ASN A 191 6.05 12.72 -12.13
C ASN A 191 5.90 12.87 -10.61
N ILE A 192 5.44 11.83 -9.92
CA ILE A 192 5.33 11.75 -8.46
C ILE A 192 5.78 10.35 -8.00
N VAL A 193 6.71 10.31 -7.05
CA VAL A 193 7.29 9.06 -6.54
C VAL A 193 6.93 8.86 -5.07
N GLY A 194 6.21 7.78 -4.76
CA GLY A 194 5.93 7.33 -3.40
C GLY A 194 7.16 6.66 -2.79
N ILE A 195 7.64 7.18 -1.67
CA ILE A 195 8.85 6.73 -0.97
C ILE A 195 8.45 6.18 0.41
N PRO A 196 9.04 5.07 0.89
CA PRO A 196 8.79 4.60 2.24
C PRO A 196 9.26 5.64 3.26
N VAL A 197 8.36 6.01 4.18
CA VAL A 197 8.66 6.99 5.24
C VAL A 197 9.44 6.39 6.41
N SER A 198 9.41 5.07 6.55
CA SER A 198 10.12 4.36 7.61
C SER A 198 11.64 4.41 7.39
N ARG A 199 12.37 4.76 8.45
CA ARG A 199 13.84 4.78 8.50
C ARG A 199 14.47 3.41 8.71
N HIS A 200 13.67 2.33 8.72
CA HIS A 200 14.18 0.96 8.87
C HIS A 200 15.23 0.64 7.79
N PRO A 201 16.27 -0.18 8.09
CA PRO A 201 17.33 -0.52 7.14
C PRO A 201 16.82 -1.04 5.79
N SER A 202 15.80 -1.90 5.80
CA SER A 202 15.21 -2.47 4.57
C SER A 202 14.37 -1.48 3.74
N PHE A 203 14.14 -0.27 4.24
CA PHE A 203 13.39 0.78 3.55
C PHE A 203 14.31 1.93 3.14
N GLN A 204 14.28 3.08 3.84
CA GLN A 204 15.14 4.22 3.49
C GLN A 204 16.63 3.89 3.57
N GLY A 205 17.02 3.00 4.50
CA GLY A 205 18.41 2.55 4.63
C GLY A 205 18.94 1.86 3.38
N LEU A 206 18.06 1.28 2.55
CA LEU A 206 18.42 0.61 1.31
C LEU A 206 18.09 1.47 0.08
N LEU A 207 16.94 2.15 0.10
CA LEU A 207 16.44 2.93 -1.04
C LEU A 207 17.36 4.08 -1.42
N PHE A 208 17.76 4.94 -0.48
CA PHE A 208 18.56 6.12 -0.84
C PHE A 208 19.96 5.75 -1.34
N PRO A 209 20.67 4.77 -0.73
CA PRO A 209 21.90 4.25 -1.33
C PRO A 209 21.67 3.69 -2.74
N ALA A 210 20.60 2.93 -2.96
CA ALA A 210 20.29 2.39 -4.28
C ALA A 210 20.02 3.50 -5.32
N LEU A 211 19.19 4.51 -4.99
CA LEU A 211 18.96 5.68 -5.85
C LEU A 211 20.26 6.40 -6.19
N ASN A 212 21.13 6.63 -5.19
CA ASN A 212 22.41 7.30 -5.39
C ASN A 212 23.34 6.50 -6.33
N GLN A 213 23.38 5.16 -6.22
CA GLN A 213 24.15 4.33 -7.16
C GLN A 213 23.63 4.39 -8.60
N HIS A 214 22.33 4.63 -8.77
CA HIS A 214 21.74 4.91 -10.09
C HIS A 214 21.87 6.39 -10.49
N GLY A 215 22.55 7.24 -9.72
CA GLY A 215 22.67 8.67 -10.01
C GLY A 215 21.36 9.44 -9.90
N ILE A 216 20.37 8.92 -9.16
CA ILE A 216 19.07 9.55 -8.96
C ILE A 216 19.12 10.35 -7.66
N SER A 217 19.19 11.68 -7.77
CA SER A 217 19.11 12.55 -6.61
C SER A 217 17.68 12.64 -6.10
N HIS A 218 17.44 12.23 -4.85
CA HIS A 218 16.14 12.37 -4.19
C HIS A 218 15.63 13.81 -4.15
N ARG A 219 16.52 14.81 -4.21
CA ARG A 219 16.15 16.24 -4.25
C ARG A 219 15.48 16.65 -5.55
N MET A 220 15.68 15.89 -6.63
CA MET A 220 15.04 16.12 -7.92
C MET A 220 13.70 15.39 -8.04
N LEU A 221 13.42 14.45 -7.14
CA LEU A 221 12.17 13.71 -7.14
C LEU A 221 11.08 14.51 -6.44
N ARG A 222 9.91 14.55 -7.06
CA ARG A 222 8.69 15.05 -6.41
C ARG A 222 8.07 13.90 -5.62
N MET A 223 8.34 13.87 -4.31
CA MET A 223 8.07 12.70 -3.47
C MET A 223 6.72 12.77 -2.74
N THR A 224 6.13 11.61 -2.45
CA THR A 224 5.00 11.38 -1.53
C THR A 224 5.27 10.11 -0.71
N SER A 225 4.34 9.66 0.15
CA SER A 225 4.48 8.37 0.84
C SER A 225 4.23 7.19 -0.12
N SER A 226 4.99 6.10 -0.01
CA SER A 226 4.70 4.85 -0.75
C SER A 226 3.37 4.20 -0.35
N THR A 227 2.76 4.64 0.75
CA THR A 227 1.41 4.24 1.20
C THR A 227 0.32 5.26 0.86
N VAL A 228 0.61 6.23 -0.04
CA VAL A 228 -0.34 7.30 -0.41
C VAL A 228 -1.67 6.78 -0.96
N ASN A 229 -1.67 5.62 -1.61
CA ASN A 229 -2.88 4.94 -2.08
C ASN A 229 -3.86 4.68 -0.92
N TYR A 230 -3.38 4.16 0.21
CA TYR A 230 -4.20 3.93 1.40
C TYR A 230 -4.68 5.24 2.01
N ALA A 231 -3.80 6.22 2.16
CA ALA A 231 -4.16 7.51 2.75
C ALA A 231 -5.20 8.26 1.89
N LEU A 232 -5.09 8.21 0.56
CA LEU A 232 -6.09 8.75 -0.36
C LEU A 232 -7.44 8.06 -0.20
N HIS A 233 -7.43 6.74 -0.04
CA HIS A 233 -8.65 5.97 0.18
C HIS A 233 -9.29 6.29 1.52
N GLU A 234 -8.52 6.22 2.61
CA GLU A 234 -8.98 6.45 3.99
C GLU A 234 -9.52 7.87 4.20
N GLN A 235 -9.02 8.85 3.44
CA GLN A 235 -9.51 10.23 3.45
C GLN A 235 -10.65 10.50 2.45
N GLY A 236 -11.16 9.48 1.74
CA GLY A 236 -12.19 9.62 0.71
C GLY A 236 -11.75 10.43 -0.52
N LEU A 237 -10.44 10.67 -0.68
CA LEU A 237 -9.86 11.42 -1.81
C LEU A 237 -9.75 10.56 -3.06
N LEU A 238 -9.60 9.24 -2.91
CA LEU A 238 -9.54 8.32 -4.05
C LEU A 238 -10.83 8.39 -4.86
N SER A 239 -12.00 8.26 -4.23
CA SER A 239 -13.29 8.35 -4.92
C SER A 239 -13.48 9.69 -5.65
N ARG A 240 -12.99 10.80 -5.08
CA ARG A 240 -12.96 12.10 -5.76
C ARG A 240 -12.08 12.10 -7.02
N MET A 241 -10.93 11.41 -7.00
CA MET A 241 -10.07 11.28 -8.20
C MET A 241 -10.73 10.46 -9.31
N LEU A 242 -11.48 9.42 -8.94
CA LEU A 242 -12.09 8.48 -9.89
C LEU A 242 -13.42 8.97 -10.48
N SER A 243 -14.15 9.83 -9.76
CA SER A 243 -15.50 10.23 -10.13
C SER A 243 -15.58 10.92 -11.49
N GLY A 244 -16.47 10.44 -12.35
CA GLY A 244 -16.71 11.01 -13.69
C GLY A 244 -15.56 10.79 -14.68
N ARG A 245 -14.72 9.78 -14.47
CA ARG A 245 -13.58 9.42 -15.34
C ARG A 245 -13.81 8.07 -16.00
N GLN A 246 -13.30 7.93 -17.22
CA GLN A 246 -13.17 6.63 -17.89
C GLN A 246 -11.94 5.90 -17.34
N LEU A 247 -12.14 4.81 -16.61
CA LEU A 247 -11.09 4.09 -15.91
C LEU A 247 -10.58 2.87 -16.71
N LEU A 248 -9.25 2.78 -16.86
CA LEU A 248 -8.57 1.56 -17.28
C LEU A 248 -7.99 0.86 -16.05
N LEU A 249 -8.33 -0.42 -15.84
CA LEU A 249 -7.80 -1.19 -14.72
C LEU A 249 -6.77 -2.21 -15.21
N ILE A 250 -5.59 -2.21 -14.61
CA ILE A 250 -4.47 -3.07 -15.01
C ILE A 250 -3.97 -3.84 -13.80
N GLY A 251 -3.96 -5.17 -13.89
CA GLY A 251 -3.47 -6.03 -12.82
C GLY A 251 -4.27 -7.31 -12.62
N ASN A 252 -3.72 -8.23 -11.81
CA ASN A 252 -4.31 -9.55 -11.62
C ASN A 252 -5.66 -9.51 -10.87
N LYS A 253 -5.94 -8.43 -10.13
CA LYS A 253 -7.22 -8.17 -9.46
C LYS A 253 -8.14 -7.21 -10.22
N ALA A 254 -7.77 -6.79 -11.43
CA ALA A 254 -8.48 -5.74 -12.16
C ALA A 254 -9.96 -6.08 -12.43
N ALA A 255 -10.30 -7.35 -12.70
CA ALA A 255 -11.69 -7.77 -12.88
C ALA A 255 -12.53 -7.59 -11.60
N GLY A 256 -12.06 -8.10 -10.46
CA GLY A 256 -12.79 -7.91 -9.19
C GLY A 256 -12.84 -6.44 -8.76
N LEU A 257 -11.78 -5.68 -9.04
CA LEU A 257 -11.78 -4.24 -8.77
C LEU A 257 -12.82 -3.52 -9.65
N ALA A 258 -12.99 -3.95 -10.91
CA ALA A 258 -14.02 -3.39 -11.80
C ALA A 258 -15.42 -3.57 -11.21
N ASP A 259 -15.72 -4.76 -10.66
CA ASP A 259 -17.01 -5.03 -10.01
C ASP A 259 -17.24 -4.11 -8.81
N VAL A 260 -16.22 -3.93 -7.96
CA VAL A 260 -16.30 -3.03 -6.80
C VAL A 260 -16.54 -1.59 -7.23
N LEU A 261 -15.74 -1.06 -8.17
CA LEU A 261 -15.86 0.32 -8.62
C LEU A 261 -17.18 0.55 -9.38
N GLY A 262 -17.59 -0.40 -10.23
CA GLY A 262 -18.85 -0.35 -10.97
C GLY A 262 -20.08 -0.36 -10.06
N SER A 263 -20.05 -1.11 -8.95
CA SER A 263 -21.13 -1.08 -7.95
C SER A 263 -21.29 0.29 -7.25
N HIS A 264 -20.25 1.13 -7.31
CA HIS A 264 -20.26 2.51 -6.81
C HIS A 264 -20.51 3.54 -7.93
N GLY A 265 -20.91 3.10 -9.13
CA GLY A 265 -21.25 3.97 -10.25
C GLY A 265 -20.06 4.59 -10.97
N LEU A 266 -18.86 4.03 -10.80
CA LEU A 266 -17.67 4.45 -11.54
C LEU A 266 -17.60 3.72 -12.89
N GLU A 267 -17.13 4.43 -13.93
CA GLU A 267 -17.07 3.91 -15.29
C GLU A 267 -15.73 3.23 -15.56
N VAL A 268 -15.76 1.92 -15.80
CA VAL A 268 -14.58 1.14 -16.20
C VAL A 268 -14.68 0.86 -17.69
N THR A 269 -13.80 1.46 -18.49
CA THR A 269 -13.80 1.34 -19.96
C THR A 269 -12.93 0.20 -20.46
N GLY A 270 -11.99 -0.28 -19.63
CA GLY A 270 -11.13 -1.39 -19.99
C GLY A 270 -10.51 -2.10 -18.80
N ILE A 271 -10.15 -3.37 -19.02
CA ILE A 271 -9.46 -4.23 -18.06
C ILE A 271 -8.33 -4.94 -18.80
N ILE A 272 -7.11 -4.87 -18.27
CA ILE A 272 -5.96 -5.61 -18.77
C ILE A 272 -5.45 -6.55 -17.68
N THR A 273 -5.53 -7.85 -17.95
CA THR A 273 -5.15 -8.92 -17.02
C THR A 273 -4.84 -10.23 -17.79
N PRO A 274 -3.94 -11.09 -17.30
CA PRO A 274 -3.03 -10.89 -16.17
C PRO A 274 -1.87 -9.96 -16.52
N VAL A 275 -1.13 -9.52 -15.51
CA VAL A 275 0.22 -8.94 -15.68
C VAL A 275 1.24 -9.95 -15.16
N LYS A 276 2.14 -10.39 -16.05
CA LYS A 276 3.12 -11.46 -15.81
C LYS A 276 4.50 -10.90 -15.46
N GLY A 277 4.52 -9.88 -14.61
CA GLY A 277 5.73 -9.23 -14.12
C GLY A 277 6.35 -8.23 -15.10
N VAL A 278 7.59 -7.84 -14.81
CA VAL A 278 8.27 -6.69 -15.44
C VAL A 278 8.55 -6.85 -16.94
N HIS A 279 8.68 -8.09 -17.42
CA HIS A 279 8.92 -8.37 -18.84
C HIS A 279 7.65 -8.27 -19.70
N ASP A 280 6.49 -8.10 -19.05
CA ASP A 280 5.19 -8.03 -19.70
C ASP A 280 4.77 -6.59 -20.02
N VAL A 281 5.53 -5.59 -19.56
CA VAL A 281 5.20 -4.16 -19.63
C VAL A 281 4.86 -3.75 -21.06
N GLN A 282 5.68 -4.13 -22.05
CA GLN A 282 5.46 -3.75 -23.46
C GLN A 282 4.07 -4.18 -23.97
N ARG A 283 3.68 -5.43 -23.71
CA ARG A 283 2.35 -5.95 -24.09
C ARG A 283 1.23 -5.16 -23.41
N ILE A 284 1.41 -4.79 -22.15
CA ILE A 284 0.42 -4.00 -21.42
C ILE A 284 0.23 -2.63 -22.05
N ILE A 285 1.31 -1.95 -22.44
CA ILE A 285 1.24 -0.63 -23.08
C ILE A 285 0.59 -0.72 -24.46
N GLU A 286 0.92 -1.73 -25.26
CA GLU A 286 0.27 -1.96 -26.56
C GLU A 286 -1.25 -2.19 -26.44
N GLN A 287 -1.68 -2.94 -25.42
CA GLN A 287 -3.11 -3.13 -25.16
C GLN A 287 -3.77 -1.85 -24.65
N ALA A 288 -3.11 -1.11 -23.75
CA ALA A 288 -3.62 0.14 -23.22
C ALA A 288 -3.80 1.20 -24.33
N ALA A 289 -2.91 1.25 -25.32
CA ALA A 289 -3.00 2.15 -26.46
C ALA A 289 -4.27 1.96 -27.32
N SER A 290 -4.91 0.79 -27.24
CA SER A 290 -6.13 0.47 -27.99
C SER A 290 -7.43 0.81 -27.23
N ILE A 291 -7.33 1.33 -26.01
CA ILE A 291 -8.46 1.60 -25.11
C ILE A 291 -8.53 3.11 -24.84
N GLU A 292 -9.70 3.71 -24.96
CA GLU A 292 -9.93 5.07 -24.51
C GLU A 292 -10.18 5.12 -23.00
N PHE A 293 -9.38 5.92 -22.31
CA PHE A 293 -9.49 6.16 -20.87
C PHE A 293 -8.92 7.52 -20.49
N ASP A 294 -9.32 8.02 -19.31
CA ASP A 294 -8.77 9.22 -18.69
C ASP A 294 -7.67 8.88 -17.67
N LEU A 295 -7.91 7.82 -16.88
CA LEU A 295 -7.07 7.41 -15.75
C LEU A 295 -6.87 5.89 -15.76
N ALA A 296 -5.60 5.46 -15.72
CA ALA A 296 -5.25 4.07 -15.47
C ALA A 296 -4.96 3.82 -13.98
N LEU A 297 -5.59 2.79 -13.40
CA LEU A 297 -5.26 2.27 -12.07
C LEU A 297 -4.48 0.96 -12.23
N VAL A 298 -3.27 0.92 -11.67
CA VAL A 298 -2.32 -0.18 -11.89
C VAL A 298 -2.00 -0.89 -10.59
N ALA A 299 -2.20 -2.20 -10.53
CA ALA A 299 -1.87 -3.08 -9.40
C ALA A 299 -1.11 -4.32 -9.91
N ALA A 300 0.21 -4.18 -10.07
CA ALA A 300 1.05 -5.14 -10.79
C ALA A 300 2.44 -5.36 -10.18
N GLY A 301 2.58 -5.20 -8.86
CA GLY A 301 3.87 -5.30 -8.16
C GLY A 301 4.91 -4.34 -8.77
N VAL A 302 6.14 -4.82 -8.96
CA VAL A 302 7.25 -4.00 -9.50
C VAL A 302 6.96 -3.48 -10.90
N ALA A 303 6.21 -4.23 -11.70
CA ALA A 303 5.83 -3.80 -13.05
C ALA A 303 4.92 -2.56 -13.03
N ALA A 304 4.20 -2.29 -11.93
CA ALA A 304 3.32 -1.13 -11.82
C ALA A 304 4.07 0.19 -12.01
N VAL A 305 5.30 0.29 -11.50
CA VAL A 305 6.15 1.48 -11.67
C VAL A 305 6.43 1.75 -13.15
N MET A 306 6.80 0.70 -13.89
CA MET A 306 7.14 0.78 -15.31
C MET A 306 5.89 1.09 -16.15
N ILE A 307 4.79 0.38 -15.88
CA ILE A 307 3.51 0.57 -16.60
C ILE A 307 2.97 1.99 -16.39
N CYS A 308 2.92 2.46 -15.14
CA CYS A 308 2.43 3.82 -14.86
C CYS A 308 3.27 4.87 -15.59
N THR A 309 4.59 4.74 -15.53
CA THR A 309 5.49 5.70 -16.18
C THR A 309 5.32 5.68 -17.69
N ALA A 310 5.31 4.50 -18.31
CA ALA A 310 5.11 4.35 -19.75
C ALA A 310 3.74 4.87 -20.23
N ILE A 311 2.64 4.65 -19.48
CA ILE A 311 1.34 5.25 -19.82
C ILE A 311 1.40 6.78 -19.88
N ALA A 312 2.12 7.41 -18.94
CA ALA A 312 2.27 8.86 -18.94
C ALA A 312 3.16 9.34 -20.10
N GLN A 313 4.29 8.68 -20.34
CA GLN A 313 5.27 9.11 -21.34
C GLN A 313 4.86 8.79 -22.78
N GLU A 314 4.28 7.62 -23.01
CA GLU A 314 3.97 7.11 -24.36
C GLU A 314 2.55 7.42 -24.79
N LEU A 315 1.59 7.33 -23.87
CA LEU A 315 0.16 7.52 -24.18
C LEU A 315 -0.34 8.93 -23.82
N GLY A 316 0.45 9.73 -23.10
CA GLY A 316 0.06 11.07 -22.69
C GLY A 316 -1.06 11.10 -21.65
N LYS A 317 -1.28 9.99 -20.92
CA LYS A 317 -2.42 9.82 -20.00
C LYS A 317 -2.00 9.89 -18.52
N VAL A 318 -2.99 9.90 -17.64
CA VAL A 318 -2.76 9.84 -16.20
C VAL A 318 -2.76 8.38 -15.73
N SER A 319 -1.81 8.02 -14.90
CA SER A 319 -1.69 6.68 -14.30
C SER A 319 -1.42 6.78 -12.80
N PHE A 320 -1.99 5.83 -12.05
CA PHE A 320 -1.85 5.76 -10.60
C PHE A 320 -1.62 4.32 -10.15
N ASP A 321 -0.50 4.09 -9.47
CA ASP A 321 -0.21 2.82 -8.84
C ASP A 321 -1.06 2.63 -7.57
N ILE A 322 -2.08 1.78 -7.66
CA ILE A 322 -3.01 1.49 -6.57
C ILE A 322 -2.54 0.32 -5.69
N GLY A 323 -1.63 -0.52 -6.18
CA GLY A 323 -1.04 -1.66 -5.47
C GLY A 323 -2.05 -2.54 -4.73
N HIS A 324 -1.67 -2.98 -3.53
CA HIS A 324 -2.48 -3.86 -2.67
C HIS A 324 -3.77 -3.24 -2.13
N LEU A 325 -4.03 -1.95 -2.37
CA LEU A 325 -5.37 -1.41 -2.10
C LEU A 325 -6.40 -2.09 -3.01
N ALA A 326 -6.02 -2.52 -4.23
CA ALA A 326 -6.90 -3.31 -5.08
C ALA A 326 -7.32 -4.62 -4.39
N ASP A 327 -6.38 -5.37 -3.80
CA ASP A 327 -6.68 -6.59 -3.04
C ASP A 327 -7.62 -6.29 -1.87
N ARG A 328 -7.32 -5.23 -1.08
CA ARG A 328 -8.14 -4.84 0.07
C ARG A 328 -9.58 -4.54 -0.32
N LEU A 329 -9.80 -3.82 -1.41
CA LEU A 329 -11.14 -3.49 -1.90
C LEU A 329 -11.88 -4.73 -2.41
N VAL A 330 -11.20 -5.60 -3.16
CA VAL A 330 -11.80 -6.84 -3.69
C VAL A 330 -12.16 -7.83 -2.58
N SER A 331 -11.36 -7.90 -1.51
CA SER A 331 -11.61 -8.79 -0.36
C SER A 331 -12.69 -8.28 0.61
N GLY A 332 -13.45 -7.24 0.25
CA GLY A 332 -14.57 -6.72 1.04
C GLY A 332 -14.22 -5.47 1.86
N GLY A 333 -13.08 -4.84 1.62
CA GLY A 333 -12.79 -3.52 2.17
C GLY A 333 -13.80 -2.48 1.66
N THR A 334 -14.33 -1.65 2.57
CA THR A 334 -15.28 -0.60 2.21
C THR A 334 -14.62 0.43 1.31
N PHE A 335 -15.21 0.70 0.15
CA PHE A 335 -14.81 1.81 -0.70
C PHE A 335 -15.36 3.12 -0.14
N LEU A 336 -14.48 4.06 0.22
CA LEU A 336 -14.86 5.28 0.94
C LEU A 336 -15.21 6.44 -0.01
N LEU A 337 -16.41 6.98 0.17
CA LEU A 337 -16.88 8.19 -0.50
C LEU A 337 -16.45 9.45 0.27
N PRO A 338 -16.38 10.63 -0.38
CA PRO A 338 -15.98 11.85 0.30
C PRO A 338 -16.92 12.16 1.47
N GLY A 339 -16.37 12.46 2.65
CA GLY A 339 -17.16 12.85 3.83
C GLY A 339 -17.79 11.70 4.62
N VAL A 340 -17.44 10.45 4.32
CA VAL A 340 -17.77 9.31 5.19
C VAL A 340 -16.65 9.15 6.21
N GLU A 341 -16.89 9.57 7.46
CA GLU A 341 -15.97 9.25 8.57
C GLU A 341 -16.00 7.74 8.85
N VAL A 342 -14.82 7.12 8.87
CA VAL A 342 -14.67 5.76 9.37
C VAL A 342 -14.66 5.86 10.89
N ASN A 343 -15.78 5.55 11.53
CA ASN A 343 -15.78 5.32 12.97
C ASN A 343 -14.87 4.12 13.25
N GLY A 344 -13.76 4.37 13.94
CA GLY A 344 -12.81 3.36 14.40
C GLY A 344 -13.40 2.42 15.43
#